data_AF-A0A2J6NM95-F1
#
_entry.id   AF-A0A2J6NM95-F1
#
_cell.length_a   1.000
_cell.length_b   1.000
_cell.length_c   1.000
_cell.angle_alpha   90.00
_cell.angle_beta   90.00
_cell.angle_gamma   90.00
#
_symmetry.space_group_name_H-M   'P 1'
#
loop_
_entity.id
_entity.type
_entity.pdbx_description
1 polymer ?
#
loop_
_entity_poly.entity_id
_entity_poly.type
_entity_poly.pdbx_seq_one_letter_code
_entity_poly.pdbx_strand_id
1 'polypeptide(L)'
;MSYQLVYLPQSGNKNYWTINNSFTHKDDQHRFWAQLAQLCADFPGLKEKFPTRFANKRDDRFYIYTDDGQEVALLTSQLKNTETATSQSTTTPQPPTQLAVPPKGYYAIAARVGGILYYYSSKTGTNGAMIGAQDGIIRFWKQHELNKAIATVRNLCQNDKFLRRLPGLRPEMLTVINARTGTSVWPLNNVDQEAATPVEAESANQNAALLTEVKQLLSNHFDPAKHEGIHNDQGFRFDPPTVDLDQYDASKVFAALCYLIEALNQRPAVDELLNIYDKLILQDYLHTVELVDNQQIDGDAFVAAFHQMRQQRRKVKDLSILLDTIDQNINQTLLLRELLKHQSLRNQYHFRNRELGARLLSMIDTRDDQ
;
A
#
# COMPACT_ATOMS: atom_id res chain seq x y z
N MET A 1 -0.44 42.41 -8.72
CA MET A 1 -0.83 41.02 -8.43
C MET A 1 -0.01 40.12 -9.32
N SER A 2 0.74 39.19 -8.74
CA SER A 2 1.55 38.23 -9.47
C SER A 2 1.07 36.81 -9.23
N TYR A 3 1.32 35.92 -10.20
CA TYR A 3 0.80 34.55 -10.21
C TYR A 3 1.93 33.53 -10.10
N GLN A 4 1.66 32.44 -9.41
CA GLN A 4 2.59 31.35 -9.19
C GLN A 4 1.99 30.02 -9.67
N LEU A 5 2.83 29.19 -10.27
CA LEU A 5 2.49 27.82 -10.61
C LEU A 5 2.75 26.92 -9.41
N VAL A 6 1.71 26.26 -8.90
CA VAL A 6 1.78 25.40 -7.72
C VAL A 6 1.37 23.98 -8.08
N TYR A 7 2.18 23.01 -7.70
CA TYR A 7 1.83 21.61 -7.71
C TYR A 7 1.44 21.14 -6.30
N LEU A 8 0.24 20.59 -6.19
CA LEU A 8 -0.25 19.98 -4.95
C LEU A 8 -0.11 18.45 -5.03
N PRO A 9 0.91 17.80 -4.43
CA PRO A 9 1.05 16.35 -4.28
C PRO A 9 0.05 15.78 -3.26
N GLN A 10 -0.08 14.45 -3.16
CA GLN A 10 -1.14 13.80 -2.35
C GLN A 10 -0.94 14.00 -0.84
N SER A 11 0.24 14.49 -0.46
CA SER A 11 0.55 14.93 0.89
C SER A 11 -0.08 16.28 1.26
N GLY A 12 -0.51 17.09 0.27
CA GLY A 12 -1.12 18.41 0.49
C GLY A 12 -0.13 19.57 0.58
N ASN A 13 1.17 19.31 0.47
CA ASN A 13 2.19 20.36 0.54
C ASN A 13 2.20 21.22 -0.73
N LYS A 14 2.09 22.55 -0.62
CA LYS A 14 2.27 23.45 -1.76
C LYS A 14 3.71 23.36 -2.26
N ASN A 15 3.91 22.93 -3.51
CA ASN A 15 5.23 22.99 -4.16
C ASN A 15 5.15 24.00 -5.29
N TYR A 16 5.92 25.07 -5.17
CA TYR A 16 5.96 26.18 -6.11
C TYR A 16 7.02 25.93 -7.18
N TRP A 17 6.72 26.35 -8.40
CA TRP A 17 7.70 26.37 -9.48
C TRP A 17 8.73 27.48 -9.23
N THR A 18 10.01 27.14 -9.30
CA THR A 18 11.12 28.06 -8.97
C THR A 18 11.80 28.63 -10.20
N ILE A 19 12.57 29.72 -10.05
CA ILE A 19 13.46 30.25 -11.10
C ILE A 19 14.51 29.21 -11.56
N ASN A 20 14.89 28.27 -10.68
CA ASN A 20 15.78 27.14 -11.01
C ASN A 20 15.09 25.99 -11.76
N ASN A 21 13.88 26.20 -12.28
CA ASN A 21 13.11 25.22 -13.04
C ASN A 21 12.85 23.90 -12.27
N SER A 22 12.39 24.02 -11.03
CA SER A 22 12.08 22.90 -10.14
C SER A 22 10.85 23.18 -9.28
N PHE A 23 10.29 22.15 -8.65
CA PHE A 23 9.19 22.28 -7.68
C PHE A 23 9.73 22.11 -6.26
N THR A 24 9.55 23.11 -5.40
CA THR A 24 9.95 23.08 -3.99
C THR A 24 8.87 23.68 -3.09
N HIS A 25 8.88 23.30 -1.81
CA HIS A 25 8.02 23.90 -0.78
C HIS A 25 8.69 25.06 -0.04
N LYS A 26 9.99 25.29 -0.29
CA LYS A 26 10.77 26.32 0.36
C LYS A 26 10.57 27.66 -0.36
N ASP A 27 10.34 28.72 0.41
CA ASP A 27 10.01 30.05 -0.10
C ASP A 27 11.15 30.74 -0.88
N ASP A 28 12.36 30.17 -0.87
CA ASP A 28 13.46 30.71 -1.63
C ASP A 28 13.30 30.39 -3.12
N GLN A 29 13.10 31.45 -3.91
CA GLN A 29 13.22 31.49 -5.37
C GLN A 29 11.99 31.02 -6.19
N HIS A 30 10.77 31.26 -5.69
CA HIS A 30 9.56 31.08 -6.48
C HIS A 30 9.58 31.93 -7.76
N ARG A 31 9.09 31.37 -8.86
CA ARG A 31 8.92 32.08 -10.13
C ARG A 31 7.52 32.69 -10.18
N PHE A 32 7.46 33.95 -10.58
CA PHE A 32 6.23 34.73 -10.67
C PHE A 32 5.95 35.14 -12.10
N TRP A 33 4.67 35.15 -12.47
CA TRP A 33 4.16 35.71 -13.72
C TRP A 33 3.39 36.99 -13.43
N ALA A 34 3.61 38.03 -14.22
CA ALA A 34 2.90 39.29 -14.06
C ALA A 34 1.41 39.19 -14.47
N GLN A 35 1.08 38.25 -15.37
CA GLN A 35 -0.26 38.06 -15.90
C GLN A 35 -0.65 36.58 -15.91
N LEU A 36 -1.93 36.30 -15.60
CA LEU A 36 -2.50 34.96 -15.61
C LEU A 36 -2.37 34.28 -16.98
N ALA A 37 -2.69 35.04 -18.04
CA ALA A 37 -2.61 34.57 -19.42
C ALA A 37 -1.19 34.15 -19.81
N GLN A 38 -0.16 34.84 -19.29
CA GLN A 38 1.24 34.51 -19.54
C GLN A 38 1.63 33.17 -18.91
N LEU A 39 1.16 32.90 -17.68
CA LEU A 39 1.39 31.60 -17.02
C LEU A 39 0.72 30.47 -17.80
N CYS A 40 -0.53 30.66 -18.23
CA CYS A 40 -1.27 29.67 -19.02
C CYS A 40 -0.59 29.40 -20.38
N ALA A 41 -0.08 30.43 -21.05
CA ALA A 41 0.64 30.31 -22.31
C ALA A 41 2.01 29.62 -22.18
N ASP A 42 2.75 29.92 -21.09
CA ASP A 42 4.07 29.33 -20.84
C ASP A 42 3.97 27.86 -20.39
N PHE A 43 2.87 27.45 -19.76
CA PHE A 43 2.77 26.13 -19.12
C PHE A 43 2.98 24.93 -20.06
N PRO A 44 2.39 24.86 -21.27
CA PRO A 44 2.70 23.80 -22.23
C PRO A 44 4.21 23.74 -22.56
N GLY A 45 4.82 24.90 -22.82
CA GLY A 45 6.26 25.01 -23.08
C GLY A 45 7.14 24.61 -21.89
N LEU A 46 6.68 24.81 -20.65
CA LEU A 46 7.38 24.31 -19.46
C LEU A 46 7.34 22.78 -19.37
N LYS A 47 6.22 22.15 -19.74
CA LYS A 47 6.12 20.67 -19.79
C LYS A 47 7.02 20.08 -20.87
N GLU A 48 7.06 20.70 -22.05
CA GLU A 48 7.92 20.28 -23.15
C GLU A 48 9.41 20.48 -22.84
N LYS A 49 9.77 21.61 -22.22
CA LYS A 49 11.17 21.93 -21.90
C LYS A 49 11.71 21.17 -20.69
N PHE A 50 10.85 20.76 -19.75
CA PHE A 50 11.24 20.06 -18.53
C PHE A 50 10.43 18.77 -18.28
N PRO A 51 10.35 17.84 -19.24
CA PRO A 51 9.39 16.74 -19.21
C PRO A 51 9.54 15.85 -17.97
N THR A 52 10.76 15.62 -17.48
CA THR A 52 11.04 14.81 -16.28
C THR A 52 10.54 15.46 -14.98
N ARG A 53 10.45 16.80 -14.92
CA ARG A 53 9.90 17.52 -13.75
C ARG A 53 8.38 17.41 -13.67
N PHE A 54 7.71 17.17 -14.80
CA PHE A 54 6.26 17.03 -14.92
C PHE A 54 5.79 15.58 -15.08
N ALA A 55 6.64 14.63 -15.50
CA ALA A 55 6.28 13.25 -15.86
C ALA A 55 5.49 12.48 -14.78
N ASN A 56 5.84 12.67 -13.50
CA ASN A 56 5.18 11.99 -12.37
C ASN A 56 4.12 12.86 -11.68
N LYS A 57 3.72 13.97 -12.32
CA LYS A 57 2.76 14.92 -11.77
C LYS A 57 1.48 14.86 -12.59
N ARG A 58 0.38 14.51 -11.92
CA ARG A 58 -0.94 14.54 -12.57
C ARG A 58 -1.34 15.98 -12.89
N ASP A 59 -1.89 16.16 -14.08
CA ASP A 59 -2.27 17.47 -14.61
C ASP A 59 -3.38 18.16 -13.82
N ASP A 60 -4.29 17.37 -13.24
CA ASP A 60 -5.40 17.82 -12.38
C ASP A 60 -4.94 18.35 -11.00
N ARG A 61 -3.64 18.55 -10.82
CA ARG A 61 -3.05 18.96 -9.53
C ARG A 61 -2.09 20.14 -9.65
N PHE A 62 -2.11 20.80 -10.82
CA PHE A 62 -1.51 22.10 -10.99
C PHE A 62 -2.55 23.18 -10.73
N TYR A 63 -2.18 24.13 -9.90
CA TYR A 63 -3.00 25.23 -9.46
C TYR A 63 -2.27 26.54 -9.70
N ILE A 64 -3.05 27.61 -9.79
CA ILE A 64 -2.55 28.96 -9.88
C ILE A 64 -2.85 29.64 -8.55
N TYR A 65 -1.81 30.21 -7.95
CA TYR A 65 -1.88 30.95 -6.71
C TYR A 65 -1.45 32.40 -6.92
N THR A 66 -1.99 33.32 -6.13
CA THR A 66 -1.51 34.70 -6.02
C THR A 66 -0.31 34.78 -5.08
N ASP A 67 0.41 35.90 -5.13
CA ASP A 67 1.55 36.20 -4.24
C ASP A 67 1.23 36.10 -2.74
N ASP A 68 0.00 36.40 -2.34
CA ASP A 68 -0.51 36.24 -0.98
C ASP A 68 -0.91 34.79 -0.61
N GLY A 69 -0.69 33.83 -1.51
CA GLY A 69 -0.90 32.41 -1.24
C GLY A 69 -2.36 31.96 -1.28
N GLN A 70 -3.26 32.78 -1.83
CA GLN A 70 -4.63 32.40 -2.13
C GLN A 70 -4.73 31.60 -3.44
N GLU A 71 -5.60 30.60 -3.45
CA GLU A 71 -5.86 29.79 -4.64
C GLU A 71 -6.74 30.58 -5.60
N VAL A 72 -6.26 30.79 -6.83
CA VAL A 72 -7.02 31.47 -7.88
C VAL A 72 -7.89 30.47 -8.63
N ALA A 73 -7.29 29.39 -9.14
CA ALA A 73 -7.99 28.36 -9.92
C ALA A 73 -7.14 27.10 -10.14
N LEU A 74 -7.81 26.01 -10.50
CA LEU A 74 -7.17 24.83 -11.08
C LEU A 74 -6.67 25.13 -12.50
N LEU A 75 -5.40 24.85 -12.80
CA LEU A 75 -4.77 25.23 -14.06
C LEU A 75 -5.43 24.55 -15.28
N THR A 76 -5.85 23.29 -15.14
CA THR A 76 -6.56 22.57 -16.21
C THR A 76 -7.93 23.16 -16.51
N SER A 77 -8.60 23.79 -15.54
CA SER A 77 -9.86 24.48 -15.77
C SER A 77 -9.65 25.78 -16.56
N GLN A 78 -8.53 26.48 -16.33
CA GLN A 78 -8.17 27.69 -17.06
C GLN A 78 -7.70 27.38 -18.48
N LEU A 79 -6.91 26.31 -18.67
CA LEU A 79 -6.52 25.84 -20.01
C LEU A 79 -7.76 25.45 -20.83
N LYS A 80 -8.70 24.72 -20.23
CA LYS A 80 -9.98 24.40 -20.86
C LYS A 80 -10.79 25.65 -21.18
N ASN A 81 -10.90 26.64 -20.29
CA ASN A 81 -11.60 27.90 -20.56
C ASN A 81 -10.94 28.73 -21.66
N THR A 82 -9.63 28.58 -21.85
CA THR A 82 -8.90 29.19 -22.98
C THR A 82 -9.22 28.46 -24.29
N GLU A 83 -9.50 27.15 -24.24
CA GLU A 83 -10.00 26.34 -25.36
C GLU A 83 -11.53 26.46 -25.58
N THR A 84 -12.31 26.79 -24.56
CA THR A 84 -13.80 26.89 -24.58
C THR A 84 -14.34 28.32 -24.74
N ALA A 85 -13.52 29.26 -25.24
CA ALA A 85 -14.07 30.35 -26.05
C ALA A 85 -14.76 29.82 -27.34
N THR A 86 -14.63 28.53 -27.64
CA THR A 86 -15.44 27.80 -28.61
C THR A 86 -16.16 26.63 -27.93
N SER A 87 -17.48 26.67 -28.00
CA SER A 87 -18.43 25.56 -27.80
C SER A 87 -18.95 25.33 -26.37
N GLN A 88 -20.12 25.92 -26.14
CA GLN A 88 -21.10 25.59 -25.12
C GLN A 88 -21.57 24.12 -25.24
N SER A 89 -21.91 23.47 -24.12
CA SER A 89 -23.17 22.71 -23.92
C SER A 89 -23.28 22.11 -22.51
N THR A 90 -24.27 22.63 -21.78
CA THR A 90 -25.18 22.04 -20.77
C THR A 90 -24.91 20.63 -20.21
N THR A 91 -24.83 20.54 -18.87
CA THR A 91 -25.01 19.32 -18.07
C THR A 91 -26.30 19.38 -17.27
N THR A 92 -27.06 18.28 -17.27
CA THR A 92 -28.20 18.01 -16.38
C THR A 92 -27.73 17.02 -15.30
N PRO A 93 -28.19 17.12 -14.03
CA PRO A 93 -27.48 16.56 -12.87
C PRO A 93 -27.90 15.13 -12.52
N GLN A 94 -26.92 14.30 -12.15
CA GLN A 94 -27.12 12.98 -11.51
C GLN A 94 -26.97 13.05 -9.97
N PRO A 95 -27.66 12.19 -9.21
CA PRO A 95 -27.86 12.29 -7.76
C PRO A 95 -26.62 11.88 -6.92
N PRO A 96 -26.50 12.33 -5.66
CA PRO A 96 -25.28 12.21 -4.87
C PRO A 96 -25.19 10.85 -4.19
N THR A 97 -24.33 9.96 -4.68
CA THR A 97 -23.93 8.77 -3.93
C THR A 97 -22.43 8.56 -4.11
N GLN A 98 -21.76 8.18 -3.02
CA GLN A 98 -20.34 7.82 -2.86
C GLN A 98 -19.44 8.93 -2.29
N LEU A 99 -18.69 8.58 -1.25
CA LEU A 99 -17.58 9.35 -0.71
C LEU A 99 -16.67 9.79 -1.86
N ALA A 100 -16.51 11.09 -2.08
CA ALA A 100 -15.80 11.67 -3.22
C ALA A 100 -14.27 11.43 -3.22
N VAL A 101 -13.74 10.58 -2.33
CA VAL A 101 -12.30 10.35 -2.17
C VAL A 101 -12.05 8.89 -1.76
N PRO A 102 -11.18 8.12 -2.45
CA PRO A 102 -10.78 6.81 -1.96
C PRO A 102 -9.98 6.99 -0.66
N PRO A 103 -10.42 6.40 0.46
CA PRO A 103 -9.81 6.64 1.75
C PRO A 103 -8.40 6.05 1.83
N LYS A 104 -7.48 6.75 2.50
CA LYS A 104 -6.10 6.29 2.77
C LYS A 104 -6.05 5.03 3.66
N GLY A 105 -7.16 4.63 4.28
CA GLY A 105 -7.29 3.40 5.05
C GLY A 105 -8.43 2.52 4.56
N TYR A 106 -8.41 1.26 4.99
CA TYR A 106 -9.23 0.17 4.49
C TYR A 106 -10.53 0.02 5.27
N TYR A 107 -10.50 0.21 6.59
CA TYR A 107 -11.68 0.10 7.45
C TYR A 107 -12.05 1.42 8.10
N ALA A 108 -13.36 1.66 8.24
CA ALA A 108 -13.93 2.77 8.99
C ALA A 108 -15.03 2.28 9.92
N ILE A 109 -15.26 3.00 11.02
CA ILE A 109 -16.42 2.77 11.87
C ILE A 109 -17.53 3.71 11.39
N ALA A 110 -18.70 3.16 11.10
CA ALA A 110 -19.84 3.90 10.63
C ALA A 110 -21.10 3.59 11.44
N ALA A 111 -22.07 4.50 11.40
CA ALA A 111 -23.42 4.26 11.91
C ALA A 111 -24.43 5.01 11.05
N ARG A 112 -25.60 4.41 10.84
CA ARG A 112 -26.70 5.04 10.13
C ARG A 112 -27.76 5.49 11.14
N VAL A 113 -27.97 6.80 11.25
CA VAL A 113 -28.95 7.40 12.18
C VAL A 113 -29.88 8.29 11.36
N GLY A 114 -31.18 8.01 11.39
CA GLY A 114 -32.18 8.78 10.62
C GLY A 114 -31.94 8.76 9.10
N GLY A 115 -31.38 7.68 8.55
CA GLY A 115 -31.05 7.56 7.11
C GLY A 115 -29.73 8.22 6.70
N ILE A 116 -29.09 8.98 7.59
CA ILE A 116 -27.81 9.65 7.34
C ILE A 116 -26.67 8.77 7.85
N LEU A 117 -25.60 8.66 7.05
CA LEU A 117 -24.41 7.87 7.38
C LEU A 117 -23.36 8.76 8.06
N TYR A 118 -22.99 8.37 9.28
CA TYR A 118 -21.96 9.02 10.09
C TYR A 118 -20.74 8.12 10.24
N TYR A 119 -19.58 8.72 10.47
CA TYR A 119 -18.28 8.05 10.60
C TYR A 119 -17.58 8.44 11.89
N TYR A 120 -16.79 7.53 12.45
CA TYR A 120 -16.03 7.82 13.66
C TYR A 120 -14.81 8.71 13.37
N SER A 121 -14.65 9.76 14.17
CA SER A 121 -13.43 10.56 14.26
C SER A 121 -12.84 10.49 15.66
N SER A 122 -11.53 10.25 15.75
CA SER A 122 -10.80 10.32 17.03
C SER A 122 -10.23 11.71 17.32
N LYS A 123 -10.47 12.70 16.45
CA LYS A 123 -9.94 14.07 16.62
C LYS A 123 -10.96 15.03 17.22
N THR A 124 -12.22 14.60 17.36
CA THR A 124 -13.32 15.39 17.91
C THR A 124 -13.48 15.11 19.41
N GLY A 125 -12.56 15.68 20.21
CA GLY A 125 -12.57 15.63 21.68
C GLY A 125 -11.97 14.35 22.29
N THR A 126 -11.93 14.29 23.62
CA THR A 126 -11.21 13.29 24.43
C THR A 126 -11.60 11.82 24.20
N ASN A 127 -12.79 11.56 23.63
CA ASN A 127 -13.31 10.21 23.36
C ASN A 127 -13.77 10.01 21.89
N GLY A 128 -13.45 10.95 21.00
CA GLY A 128 -13.95 10.96 19.62
C GLY A 128 -15.46 11.19 19.49
N ALA A 129 -15.94 11.34 18.26
CA ALA A 129 -17.36 11.51 17.94
C ALA A 129 -17.70 10.94 16.57
N MET A 130 -18.99 10.67 16.34
CA MET A 130 -19.53 10.39 15.02
C MET A 130 -19.74 11.71 14.27
N ILE A 131 -19.21 11.80 13.06
CA ILE A 131 -19.23 12.99 12.21
C ILE A 131 -19.86 12.66 10.84
N GLY A 132 -20.46 13.65 10.19
CA GLY A 132 -20.93 13.51 8.82
C GLY A 132 -19.79 13.26 7.84
N ALA A 133 -20.09 12.71 6.66
CA ALA A 133 -19.10 12.41 5.63
C ALA A 133 -18.27 13.63 5.18
N GLN A 134 -18.80 14.84 5.36
CA GLN A 134 -18.16 16.11 5.01
C GLN A 134 -17.61 16.87 6.23
N ASP A 135 -17.89 16.39 7.44
CA ASP A 135 -17.64 17.14 8.68
C ASP A 135 -16.36 16.67 9.38
N GLY A 136 -15.21 17.02 8.82
CA GLY A 136 -13.91 16.82 9.47
C GLY A 136 -13.19 15.52 9.12
N ILE A 137 -12.24 15.10 9.99
CA ILE A 137 -11.29 14.03 9.66
C ILE A 137 -11.81 12.69 10.19
N ILE A 138 -12.25 11.83 9.27
CA ILE A 138 -12.65 10.44 9.55
C ILE A 138 -11.42 9.61 9.93
N ARG A 139 -11.55 8.74 10.94
CA ARG A 139 -10.52 7.77 11.29
C ARG A 139 -10.66 6.53 10.42
N PHE A 140 -9.57 6.20 9.73
CA PHE A 140 -9.44 4.97 8.97
C PHE A 140 -8.34 4.07 9.56
N TRP A 141 -8.58 2.77 9.54
CA TRP A 141 -7.61 1.73 9.90
C TRP A 141 -7.02 1.11 8.65
N LYS A 142 -5.77 0.67 8.73
CA LYS A 142 -5.11 -0.04 7.61
C LYS A 142 -5.70 -1.46 7.44
N GLN A 143 -5.41 -2.09 6.32
CA GLN A 143 -5.93 -3.42 5.96
C GLN A 143 -5.58 -4.51 7.00
N HIS A 144 -4.40 -4.47 7.62
CA HIS A 144 -4.00 -5.41 8.67
C HIS A 144 -4.54 -5.04 10.07
N GLU A 145 -5.29 -3.94 10.20
CA GLU A 145 -5.74 -3.40 11.49
C GLU A 145 -7.23 -3.64 11.76
N LEU A 146 -7.85 -4.62 11.09
CA LEU A 146 -9.27 -4.97 11.29
C LEU A 146 -9.59 -5.24 12.76
N ASN A 147 -8.77 -6.06 13.44
CA ASN A 147 -8.97 -6.38 14.85
C ASN A 147 -8.91 -5.14 15.76
N LYS A 148 -8.08 -4.14 15.41
CA LYS A 148 -8.03 -2.86 16.15
C LYS A 148 -9.29 -2.03 15.90
N ALA A 149 -9.82 -2.04 14.67
CA ALA A 149 -11.09 -1.37 14.35
C ALA A 149 -12.25 -2.02 15.13
N ILE A 150 -12.34 -3.36 15.13
CA ILE A 150 -13.36 -4.12 15.88
C ILE A 150 -13.25 -3.87 17.38
N ALA A 151 -12.04 -3.93 17.95
CA ALA A 151 -11.82 -3.64 19.37
C ALA A 151 -12.24 -2.20 19.72
N THR A 152 -11.96 -1.24 18.82
CA THR A 152 -12.39 0.15 19.01
C THR A 152 -13.92 0.26 18.99
N VAL A 153 -14.62 -0.37 18.03
CA VAL A 153 -16.09 -0.37 18.02
C VAL A 153 -16.67 -0.96 19.28
N ARG A 154 -16.16 -2.11 19.74
CA ARG A 154 -16.63 -2.76 20.97
C ARG A 154 -16.50 -1.84 22.19
N ASN A 155 -15.39 -1.11 22.29
CA ASN A 155 -15.19 -0.11 23.36
C ASN A 155 -16.16 1.07 23.23
N LEU A 156 -16.46 1.52 22.00
CA LEU A 156 -17.43 2.60 21.76
C LEU A 156 -18.87 2.17 22.09
N CYS A 157 -19.25 0.92 21.82
CA CYS A 157 -20.55 0.36 22.18
C CYS A 157 -20.80 0.36 23.70
N GLN A 158 -19.73 0.32 24.51
CA GLN A 158 -19.81 0.33 25.98
C GLN A 158 -19.67 1.75 26.57
N ASN A 159 -19.48 2.78 25.74
CA ASN A 159 -19.20 4.15 26.20
C ASN A 159 -20.45 5.04 26.11
N ASP A 160 -21.20 5.14 27.21
CA ASP A 160 -22.41 5.97 27.30
C ASP A 160 -22.17 7.45 26.97
N LYS A 161 -21.00 7.99 27.33
CA LYS A 161 -20.66 9.40 27.02
C LYS A 161 -20.46 9.62 25.53
N PHE A 162 -19.97 8.62 24.81
CA PHE A 162 -19.83 8.65 23.35
C PHE A 162 -21.20 8.52 22.69
N LEU A 163 -22.02 7.54 23.08
CA LEU A 163 -23.32 7.27 22.48
C LEU A 163 -24.28 8.47 22.59
N ARG A 164 -24.24 9.21 23.71
CA ARG A 164 -25.07 10.40 23.93
C ARG A 164 -24.67 11.62 23.07
N ARG A 165 -23.49 11.62 22.42
CA ARG A 165 -23.05 12.75 21.58
C ARG A 165 -23.81 12.86 20.26
N LEU A 166 -24.34 11.75 19.75
CA LEU A 166 -25.17 11.74 18.56
C LEU A 166 -26.59 11.29 18.96
N PRO A 167 -27.59 12.19 18.97
CA PRO A 167 -28.96 11.84 19.32
C PRO A 167 -29.50 10.70 18.44
N GLY A 168 -30.02 9.64 19.07
CA GLY A 168 -30.56 8.48 18.38
C GLY A 168 -29.55 7.39 18.01
N LEU A 169 -28.25 7.59 18.29
CA LEU A 169 -27.23 6.54 18.13
C LEU A 169 -27.41 5.44 19.18
N ARG A 170 -27.55 4.20 18.73
CA ARG A 170 -27.58 3.01 19.59
C ARG A 170 -26.36 2.12 19.35
N PRO A 171 -25.91 1.32 20.35
CA PRO A 171 -24.73 0.46 20.21
C PRO A 171 -24.80 -0.48 19.01
N GLU A 172 -25.99 -0.99 18.67
CA GLU A 172 -26.21 -1.99 17.60
C GLU A 172 -26.08 -1.36 16.20
N MET A 173 -26.12 -0.03 16.10
CA MET A 173 -26.00 0.70 14.84
C MET A 173 -24.54 0.91 14.43
N LEU A 174 -23.58 0.68 15.33
CA LEU A 174 -22.16 0.83 15.04
C LEU A 174 -21.66 -0.39 14.26
N THR A 175 -21.11 -0.14 13.08
CA THR A 175 -20.53 -1.17 12.22
C THR A 175 -19.10 -0.81 11.84
N VAL A 176 -18.30 -1.83 11.57
CA VAL A 176 -17.05 -1.65 10.82
C VAL A 176 -17.38 -1.90 9.36
N ILE A 177 -17.03 -0.95 8.50
CA ILE A 177 -17.22 -1.08 7.06
C ILE A 177 -15.87 -1.09 6.35
N ASN A 178 -15.80 -1.78 5.22
CA ASN A 178 -14.75 -1.57 4.24
C ASN A 178 -15.01 -0.23 3.57
N ALA A 179 -14.08 0.70 3.72
CA ALA A 179 -14.25 2.08 3.28
C ALA A 179 -14.15 2.26 1.76
N ARG A 180 -13.73 1.21 1.02
CA ARG A 180 -13.70 1.19 -0.46
C ARG A 180 -14.98 0.65 -1.06
N THR A 181 -15.53 -0.42 -0.50
CA THR A 181 -16.72 -1.11 -1.00
C THR A 181 -18.00 -0.64 -0.30
N GLY A 182 -17.89 0.00 0.86
CA GLY A 182 -19.01 0.36 1.72
C GLY A 182 -19.67 -0.82 2.43
N THR A 183 -19.12 -2.04 2.27
CA THR A 183 -19.69 -3.26 2.84
C THR A 183 -19.40 -3.37 4.32
N SER A 184 -20.38 -3.83 5.09
CA SER A 184 -20.18 -4.15 6.51
C SER A 184 -19.28 -5.36 6.66
N VAL A 185 -18.23 -5.23 7.46
CA VAL A 185 -17.34 -6.34 7.85
C VAL A 185 -17.54 -6.72 9.33
N TRP A 186 -18.32 -5.94 10.07
CA TRP A 186 -18.73 -6.24 11.46
C TRP A 186 -20.00 -5.44 11.84
N PRO A 187 -20.98 -6.02 12.56
CA PRO A 187 -21.02 -7.38 13.08
C PRO A 187 -21.17 -8.43 11.97
N LEU A 188 -20.58 -9.61 12.20
CA LEU A 188 -20.75 -10.80 11.35
C LEU A 188 -22.17 -11.31 11.56
N ASN A 189 -23.17 -10.67 10.95
CA ASN A 189 -24.51 -11.23 10.93
C ASN A 189 -24.48 -12.44 9.98
N ASN A 190 -24.59 -13.62 10.59
CA ASN A 190 -24.92 -14.85 9.88
C ASN A 190 -26.25 -14.66 9.14
N VAL A 191 -26.40 -15.38 8.03
CA VAL A 191 -27.55 -15.49 7.13
C VAL A 191 -27.42 -14.59 5.89
N ASP A 192 -27.16 -15.29 4.77
CA ASP A 192 -27.22 -14.89 3.37
C ASP A 192 -26.11 -13.98 2.83
N GLN A 193 -24.93 -14.56 2.63
CA GLN A 193 -24.07 -14.19 1.50
C GLN A 193 -23.54 -15.45 0.80
N GLU A 194 -23.94 -15.58 -0.46
CA GLU A 194 -23.29 -16.39 -1.48
C GLU A 194 -21.77 -16.30 -1.32
N ALA A 195 -21.14 -17.48 -1.15
CA ALA A 195 -19.71 -17.74 -1.26
C ALA A 195 -18.80 -16.50 -1.21
N ALA A 196 -18.56 -15.98 0.01
CA ALA A 196 -17.44 -15.08 0.24
C ALA A 196 -16.15 -15.85 -0.04
N THR A 197 -15.57 -15.66 -1.23
CA THR A 197 -14.19 -16.02 -1.49
C THR A 197 -13.32 -15.33 -0.42
N PRO A 198 -12.44 -16.06 0.29
CA PRO A 198 -11.75 -15.49 1.44
C PRO A 198 -10.83 -14.34 0.98
N VAL A 199 -10.89 -13.19 1.65
CA VAL A 199 -10.02 -12.01 1.41
C VAL A 199 -8.51 -12.37 1.50
N GLU A 200 -8.18 -13.44 2.23
CA GLU A 200 -6.83 -14.01 2.29
C GLU A 200 -6.41 -14.68 0.97
N ALA A 201 -7.33 -15.32 0.25
CA ALA A 201 -7.09 -15.88 -1.07
C ALA A 201 -6.85 -14.77 -2.12
N GLU A 202 -7.57 -13.64 -2.04
CA GLU A 202 -7.30 -12.48 -2.92
C GLU A 202 -5.94 -11.84 -2.65
N SER A 203 -5.55 -11.69 -1.38
CA SER A 203 -4.23 -11.14 -1.01
C SER A 203 -3.08 -12.08 -1.39
N ALA A 204 -3.25 -13.40 -1.19
CA ALA A 204 -2.29 -14.41 -1.61
C ALA A 204 -2.16 -14.45 -3.14
N ASN A 205 -3.28 -14.36 -3.87
CA ASN A 205 -3.29 -14.31 -5.33
C ASN A 205 -2.59 -13.04 -5.87
N GLN A 206 -2.77 -11.89 -5.23
CA GLN A 206 -2.07 -10.67 -5.60
C GLN A 206 -0.56 -10.75 -5.34
N ASN A 207 -0.13 -11.31 -4.20
CA ASN A 207 1.28 -11.49 -3.90
C ASN A 207 1.93 -12.53 -4.81
N ALA A 208 1.22 -13.60 -5.18
CA ALA A 208 1.70 -14.61 -6.13
C ALA A 208 1.93 -14.01 -7.53
N ALA A 209 1.01 -13.16 -8.00
CA ALA A 209 1.17 -12.46 -9.28
C ALA A 209 2.37 -11.51 -9.27
N LEU A 210 2.51 -10.68 -8.22
CA LEU A 210 3.65 -9.78 -8.05
C LEU A 210 4.98 -10.54 -7.95
N LEU A 211 5.01 -11.65 -7.21
CA LEU A 211 6.20 -12.50 -7.08
C LEU A 211 6.62 -13.08 -8.43
N THR A 212 5.65 -13.48 -9.26
CA THR A 212 5.92 -14.02 -10.60
C THR A 212 6.56 -12.95 -11.50
N GLU A 213 6.04 -11.73 -11.49
CA GLU A 213 6.60 -10.60 -12.25
C GLU A 213 8.04 -10.26 -11.78
N VAL A 214 8.26 -10.23 -10.46
CA VAL A 214 9.60 -10.01 -9.89
C VAL A 214 10.56 -11.13 -10.28
N LYS A 215 10.14 -12.40 -10.20
CA LYS A 215 10.94 -13.56 -10.61
C LYS A 215 11.35 -13.48 -12.07
N GLN A 216 10.45 -13.06 -12.96
CA GLN A 216 10.76 -12.93 -14.38
C GLN A 216 11.78 -11.81 -14.64
N LEU A 217 11.65 -10.66 -13.96
CA LEU A 217 12.58 -9.54 -14.11
C LEU A 217 13.97 -9.85 -13.54
N LEU A 218 14.04 -10.42 -12.33
CA LEU A 218 15.31 -10.66 -11.65
C LEU A 218 16.04 -11.92 -12.12
N SER A 219 15.33 -12.97 -12.56
CA SER A 219 16.00 -14.14 -13.17
C SER A 219 16.82 -13.76 -14.40
N ASN A 220 16.37 -12.77 -15.17
CA ASN A 220 17.15 -12.24 -16.30
C ASN A 220 18.40 -11.47 -15.86
N HIS A 221 18.33 -10.80 -14.70
CA HIS A 221 19.44 -10.01 -14.15
C HIS A 221 20.48 -10.87 -13.45
N PHE A 222 20.11 -12.05 -12.95
CA PHE A 222 21.03 -12.99 -12.30
C PHE A 222 21.57 -14.07 -13.23
N ASP A 223 21.21 -14.05 -14.52
CA ASP A 223 21.66 -15.04 -15.50
C ASP A 223 23.16 -14.87 -15.81
N PRO A 224 24.04 -15.78 -15.36
CA PRO A 224 25.48 -15.65 -15.58
C PRO A 224 25.86 -15.66 -17.07
N ALA A 225 25.02 -16.24 -17.94
CA ALA A 225 25.27 -16.26 -19.38
C ALA A 225 25.10 -14.88 -20.06
N LYS A 226 24.45 -13.93 -19.38
CA LYS A 226 24.22 -12.56 -19.86
C LYS A 226 25.18 -11.54 -19.28
N HIS A 227 26.10 -11.96 -18.40
CA HIS A 227 27.10 -11.08 -17.82
C HIS A 227 28.36 -11.09 -18.70
N GLU A 228 28.58 -10.02 -19.44
CA GLU A 228 29.90 -9.76 -20.04
C GLU A 228 30.85 -9.29 -18.92
N GLY A 229 32.01 -9.93 -18.83
CA GLY A 229 33.00 -9.65 -17.78
C GLY A 229 33.47 -8.20 -17.85
N ILE A 230 33.22 -7.44 -16.78
CA ILE A 230 33.70 -6.06 -16.64
C ILE A 230 35.23 -6.10 -16.57
N HIS A 231 35.90 -5.61 -17.62
CA HIS A 231 37.34 -5.37 -17.58
C HIS A 231 37.62 -4.14 -16.72
N ASN A 232 38.36 -4.34 -15.63
CA ASN A 232 38.77 -3.25 -14.76
C ASN A 232 39.84 -2.41 -15.44
N ASP A 233 39.45 -1.24 -15.94
CA ASP A 233 40.36 -0.23 -16.45
C ASP A 233 41.09 0.42 -15.26
N GLN A 234 42.41 0.18 -15.17
CA GLN A 234 43.29 0.73 -14.14
C GLN A 234 43.38 2.25 -14.27
N GLY A 235 42.50 2.99 -13.59
CA GLY A 235 42.60 4.45 -13.59
C GLY A 235 41.60 5.22 -12.74
N PHE A 236 40.56 4.58 -12.21
CA PHE A 236 39.56 5.25 -11.39
C PHE A 236 39.75 4.91 -9.91
N ARG A 237 40.31 5.85 -9.13
CA ARG A 237 40.46 5.71 -7.68
C ARG A 237 39.21 6.24 -6.98
N PHE A 238 38.25 5.35 -6.75
CA PHE A 238 37.31 5.47 -5.65
C PHE A 238 37.76 4.47 -4.57
N ASP A 239 37.70 4.85 -3.30
CA ASP A 239 37.77 3.90 -2.17
C ASP A 239 36.34 3.62 -1.69
N PRO A 240 35.57 2.76 -2.38
CA PRO A 240 34.26 2.37 -1.89
C PRO A 240 34.39 1.45 -0.68
N PRO A 241 33.36 1.39 0.19
CA PRO A 241 33.30 0.35 1.21
C PRO A 241 33.30 -1.03 0.55
N THR A 242 34.13 -1.93 1.08
CA THR A 242 34.20 -3.32 0.63
C THR A 242 33.03 -4.11 1.22
N VAL A 243 32.31 -4.81 0.34
CA VAL A 243 31.28 -5.78 0.71
C VAL A 243 31.72 -7.12 0.14
N ASP A 244 31.66 -8.17 0.96
CA ASP A 244 31.92 -9.53 0.51
C ASP A 244 30.73 -10.04 -0.30
N LEU A 245 30.81 -9.87 -1.63
CA LEU A 245 29.77 -10.31 -2.56
C LEU A 245 29.82 -11.82 -2.83
N ASP A 246 30.90 -12.50 -2.45
CA ASP A 246 30.99 -13.97 -2.51
C ASP A 246 30.19 -14.60 -1.36
N GLN A 247 30.24 -13.97 -0.17
CA GLN A 247 29.43 -14.34 0.98
C GLN A 247 27.97 -13.91 0.85
N TYR A 248 27.71 -12.67 0.42
CA TYR A 248 26.37 -12.07 0.36
C TYR A 248 25.84 -11.92 -1.07
N ASP A 249 25.73 -13.07 -1.74
CA ASP A 249 25.23 -13.18 -3.10
C ASP A 249 23.75 -12.74 -3.22
N ALA A 250 23.50 -11.74 -4.07
CA ALA A 250 22.18 -11.19 -4.33
C ALA A 250 21.18 -12.23 -4.86
N SER A 251 21.64 -13.21 -5.64
CA SER A 251 20.79 -14.27 -6.18
C SER A 251 20.26 -15.18 -5.07
N LYS A 252 21.11 -15.53 -4.09
CA LYS A 252 20.74 -16.32 -2.92
C LYS A 252 19.79 -15.56 -2.00
N VAL A 253 20.05 -14.26 -1.80
CA VAL A 253 19.14 -13.38 -1.04
C VAL A 253 17.76 -13.34 -1.70
N PHE A 254 17.71 -13.24 -3.03
CA PHE A 254 16.46 -13.24 -3.78
C PHE A 254 15.73 -14.59 -3.70
N ALA A 255 16.44 -15.71 -3.81
CA ALA A 255 15.87 -17.05 -3.65
C ALA A 255 15.27 -17.24 -2.25
N ALA A 256 15.95 -16.79 -1.20
CA ALA A 256 15.45 -16.82 0.16
C ALA A 256 14.17 -15.98 0.34
N LEU A 257 14.12 -14.79 -0.27
CA LEU A 257 12.91 -13.96 -0.28
C LEU A 257 11.74 -14.66 -0.97
N CYS A 258 11.98 -15.32 -2.11
CA CYS A 258 10.94 -16.08 -2.82
C CYS A 258 10.37 -17.20 -1.94
N TYR A 259 11.25 -18.01 -1.36
CA TYR A 259 10.86 -19.09 -0.45
C TYR A 259 10.04 -18.57 0.73
N LEU A 260 10.45 -17.46 1.33
CA LEU A 260 9.74 -16.84 2.45
C LEU A 260 8.30 -16.45 2.09
N ILE A 261 8.11 -15.79 0.94
CA ILE A 261 6.78 -15.36 0.49
C ILE A 261 5.90 -16.58 0.17
N GLU A 262 6.46 -17.60 -0.48
CA GLU A 262 5.75 -18.85 -0.74
C GLU A 262 5.33 -19.56 0.54
N ALA A 263 6.22 -19.62 1.55
CA ALA A 263 5.91 -20.20 2.85
C ALA A 263 4.81 -19.41 3.58
N LEU A 264 4.81 -18.08 3.51
CA LEU A 264 3.76 -17.24 4.08
C LEU A 264 2.39 -17.50 3.44
N ASN A 265 2.35 -17.81 2.15
CA ASN A 265 1.09 -18.19 1.47
C ASN A 265 0.52 -19.53 1.98
N GLN A 266 1.31 -20.39 2.62
CA GLN A 266 0.85 -21.66 3.19
C GLN A 266 0.19 -21.50 4.57
N ARG A 267 0.21 -20.30 5.16
CA ARG A 267 -0.31 -20.05 6.51
C ARG A 267 -1.75 -20.55 6.73
N PRO A 268 -2.73 -20.33 5.83
CA PRO A 268 -4.08 -20.86 6.04
C PRO A 268 -4.10 -22.38 6.16
N ALA A 269 -3.30 -23.09 5.35
CA ALA A 269 -3.19 -24.53 5.41
C ALA A 269 -2.48 -25.01 6.70
N VAL A 270 -1.48 -24.26 7.18
CA VAL A 270 -0.80 -24.53 8.46
C VAL A 270 -1.76 -24.36 9.64
N ASP A 271 -2.58 -23.31 9.62
CA ASP A 271 -3.58 -23.03 10.66
C ASP A 271 -4.71 -24.07 10.66
N GLU A 272 -5.18 -24.46 9.47
CA GLU A 272 -6.13 -25.56 9.31
C GLU A 272 -5.54 -26.88 9.85
N LEU A 273 -4.30 -27.19 9.52
CA LEU A 273 -3.63 -28.39 10.00
C LEU A 273 -3.49 -28.40 11.53
N LEU A 274 -3.15 -27.26 12.16
CA LEU A 274 -3.16 -27.12 13.61
C LEU A 274 -4.54 -27.37 14.21
N ASN A 275 -5.58 -26.81 13.59
CA ASN A 275 -6.95 -26.98 14.02
C ASN A 275 -7.39 -28.46 13.94
N ILE A 276 -7.00 -29.19 12.89
CA ILE A 276 -7.23 -30.64 12.78
C ILE A 276 -6.54 -31.39 13.92
N TYR A 277 -5.27 -31.10 14.20
CA TYR A 277 -4.56 -31.76 15.30
C TYR A 277 -5.20 -31.48 16.66
N ASP A 278 -5.61 -30.25 16.93
CA ASP A 278 -6.11 -29.85 18.25
C ASP A 278 -7.59 -30.22 18.46
N LYS A 279 -8.45 -30.10 17.45
CA LYS A 279 -9.90 -30.30 17.58
C LYS A 279 -10.43 -31.64 17.08
N LEU A 280 -9.69 -32.35 16.23
CA LEU A 280 -10.13 -33.66 15.74
C LEU A 280 -9.25 -34.74 16.34
N ILE A 281 -7.97 -34.75 15.96
CA ILE A 281 -7.06 -35.85 16.30
C ILE A 281 -6.87 -35.95 17.82
N LEU A 282 -6.50 -34.86 18.50
CA LEU A 282 -6.33 -34.88 19.95
C LEU A 282 -7.63 -35.25 20.67
N GLN A 283 -8.77 -34.77 20.17
CA GLN A 283 -10.06 -35.07 20.77
C GLN A 283 -10.39 -36.56 20.68
N ASP A 284 -10.12 -37.21 19.55
CA ASP A 284 -10.33 -38.66 19.39
C ASP A 284 -9.42 -39.49 20.31
N TYR A 285 -8.16 -39.07 20.49
CA TYR A 285 -7.26 -39.71 21.48
C TYR A 285 -7.84 -39.60 22.91
N LEU A 286 -8.38 -38.43 23.28
CA LEU A 286 -8.98 -38.23 24.61
C LEU A 286 -10.27 -39.04 24.78
N HIS A 287 -11.18 -38.99 23.79
CA HIS A 287 -12.42 -39.79 23.82
C HIS A 287 -12.13 -41.29 23.87
N THR A 288 -11.07 -41.78 23.22
CA THR A 288 -10.69 -43.20 23.27
C THR A 288 -10.33 -43.61 24.70
N VAL A 289 -9.61 -42.76 25.43
CA VAL A 289 -9.28 -42.99 26.85
C VAL A 289 -10.52 -42.89 27.75
N GLU A 290 -11.48 -42.05 27.39
CA GLU A 290 -12.73 -41.88 28.15
C GLU A 290 -13.73 -43.03 27.95
N LEU A 291 -13.80 -43.61 26.74
CA LEU A 291 -14.86 -44.53 26.34
C LEU A 291 -14.44 -46.01 26.34
N VAL A 292 -13.15 -46.31 26.24
CA VAL A 292 -12.64 -47.68 26.16
C VAL A 292 -12.02 -48.08 27.49
N ASP A 293 -12.36 -49.28 27.98
CA ASP A 293 -11.74 -49.81 29.20
C ASP A 293 -10.22 -49.93 29.03
N ASN A 294 -9.46 -49.47 30.01
CA ASN A 294 -7.99 -49.47 29.97
C ASN A 294 -7.37 -50.86 29.73
N GLN A 295 -8.10 -51.94 30.04
CA GLN A 295 -7.65 -53.32 29.78
C GLN A 295 -7.74 -53.73 28.30
N GLN A 296 -8.48 -52.97 27.49
CA GLN A 296 -8.66 -53.19 26.05
C GLN A 296 -7.71 -52.34 25.19
N ILE A 297 -7.02 -51.37 25.80
CA ILE A 297 -6.05 -50.51 25.13
C ILE A 297 -4.65 -51.11 25.29
N ASP A 298 -3.95 -51.34 24.18
CA ASP A 298 -2.50 -51.54 24.21
C ASP A 298 -1.84 -50.20 24.60
N GLY A 299 -1.50 -50.07 25.88
CA GLY A 299 -0.99 -48.84 26.46
C GLY A 299 0.32 -48.36 25.83
N ASP A 300 1.24 -49.28 25.51
CA ASP A 300 2.53 -48.92 24.92
C ASP A 300 2.37 -48.44 23.49
N ALA A 301 1.54 -49.13 22.69
CA ALA A 301 1.22 -48.70 21.33
C ALA A 301 0.47 -47.36 21.30
N PHE A 302 -0.48 -47.17 22.22
CA PHE A 302 -1.25 -45.93 22.35
C PHE A 302 -0.35 -44.74 22.71
N VAL A 303 0.51 -44.89 23.73
CA VAL A 303 1.43 -43.85 24.17
C VAL A 303 2.44 -43.50 23.06
N ALA A 304 2.97 -44.50 22.36
CA ALA A 304 3.87 -44.26 21.23
C ALA A 304 3.20 -43.47 20.11
N ALA A 305 1.99 -43.86 19.70
CA ALA A 305 1.21 -43.17 18.67
C ALA A 305 0.85 -41.74 19.09
N PHE A 306 0.44 -41.54 20.35
CA PHE A 306 0.15 -40.23 20.91
C PHE A 306 1.39 -39.32 20.91
N HIS A 307 2.55 -39.84 21.33
CA HIS A 307 3.81 -39.09 21.30
C HIS A 307 4.19 -38.66 19.88
N GLN A 308 4.09 -39.56 18.90
CA GLN A 308 4.38 -39.26 17.51
C GLN A 308 3.45 -38.16 16.97
N MET A 309 2.15 -38.25 17.25
CA MET A 309 1.18 -37.22 16.89
C MET A 309 1.54 -35.86 17.52
N ARG A 310 1.89 -35.83 18.81
CA ARG A 310 2.30 -34.59 19.50
C ARG A 310 3.56 -33.98 18.89
N GLN A 311 4.53 -34.79 18.47
CA GLN A 311 5.73 -34.31 17.78
C GLN A 311 5.39 -33.71 16.41
N GLN A 312 4.51 -34.34 15.63
CA GLN A 312 4.06 -33.81 14.35
C GLN A 312 3.34 -32.46 14.53
N ARG A 313 2.38 -32.41 15.46
CA ARG A 313 1.68 -31.16 15.83
C ARG A 313 2.64 -30.06 16.28
N ARG A 314 3.75 -30.41 16.96
CA ARG A 314 4.77 -29.44 17.38
C ARG A 314 5.49 -28.81 16.18
N LYS A 315 5.89 -29.60 15.18
CA LYS A 315 6.52 -29.08 13.95
C LYS A 315 5.63 -28.06 13.24
N VAL A 316 4.33 -28.37 13.13
CA VAL A 316 3.36 -27.44 12.53
C VAL A 316 3.21 -26.17 13.38
N LYS A 317 3.22 -26.29 14.71
CA LYS A 317 3.19 -25.13 15.62
C LYS A 317 4.38 -24.20 15.43
N ASP A 318 5.57 -24.78 15.38
CA ASP A 318 6.80 -24.01 15.28
C ASP A 318 6.83 -23.25 13.94
N LEU A 319 6.36 -23.87 12.86
CA LEU A 319 6.18 -23.19 11.58
C LEU A 319 5.14 -22.06 11.66
N SER A 320 3.96 -22.32 12.24
CA SER A 320 2.91 -21.30 12.43
C SER A 320 3.43 -20.07 13.18
N ILE A 321 4.16 -20.27 14.28
CA ILE A 321 4.76 -19.17 15.07
C ILE A 321 5.72 -18.33 14.21
N LEU A 322 6.57 -18.98 13.41
CA LEU A 322 7.51 -18.28 12.53
C LEU A 322 6.76 -17.48 11.47
N LEU A 323 5.79 -18.09 10.78
CA LEU A 323 5.02 -17.43 9.73
C LEU A 323 4.21 -16.25 10.27
N ASP A 324 3.56 -16.40 11.43
CA ASP A 324 2.83 -15.33 12.10
C ASP A 324 3.75 -14.16 12.47
N THR A 325 4.93 -14.47 13.01
CA THR A 325 5.91 -13.44 13.41
C THR A 325 6.39 -12.67 12.18
N ILE A 326 6.68 -13.38 11.09
CA ILE A 326 7.19 -12.78 9.86
C ILE A 326 6.10 -11.92 9.21
N ASP A 327 4.87 -12.41 9.12
CA ASP A 327 3.73 -11.68 8.55
C ASP A 327 3.43 -10.38 9.29
N GLN A 328 3.53 -10.40 10.63
CA GLN A 328 3.34 -9.20 11.46
C GLN A 328 4.39 -8.12 11.23
N ASN A 329 5.59 -8.50 10.78
CA ASN A 329 6.74 -7.59 10.68
C ASN A 329 7.11 -7.26 9.23
N ILE A 330 6.65 -8.02 8.24
CA ILE A 330 7.02 -7.86 6.83
C ILE A 330 5.77 -7.63 5.98
N ASN A 331 5.68 -6.45 5.37
CA ASN A 331 4.66 -6.16 4.37
C ASN A 331 5.09 -6.69 2.99
N GLN A 332 4.68 -7.93 2.70
CA GLN A 332 5.02 -8.65 1.45
C GLN A 332 4.67 -7.83 0.21
N THR A 333 3.45 -7.28 0.15
CA THR A 333 2.96 -6.52 -1.02
C THR A 333 3.75 -5.23 -1.24
N LEU A 334 4.08 -4.52 -0.15
CA LEU A 334 4.91 -3.31 -0.24
C LEU A 334 6.31 -3.66 -0.74
N LEU A 335 6.92 -4.71 -0.17
CA LEU A 335 8.26 -5.16 -0.54
C LEU A 335 8.33 -5.51 -2.03
N LEU A 336 7.41 -6.34 -2.52
CA LEU A 336 7.36 -6.73 -3.94
C LEU A 336 7.11 -5.52 -4.86
N ARG A 337 6.21 -4.60 -4.48
CA ARG A 337 5.94 -3.39 -5.27
C ARG A 337 7.13 -2.45 -5.34
N GLU A 338 7.84 -2.25 -4.23
CA GLU A 338 9.03 -1.39 -4.22
C GLU A 338 10.16 -1.99 -5.05
N LEU A 339 10.34 -3.31 -5.02
CA LEU A 339 11.27 -3.99 -5.94
C LEU A 339 10.89 -3.71 -7.41
N LEU A 340 9.63 -3.88 -7.80
CA LEU A 340 9.19 -3.64 -9.19
C LEU A 340 9.33 -2.19 -9.67
N LYS A 341 9.37 -1.22 -8.75
CA LYS A 341 9.54 0.21 -9.06
C LYS A 341 10.98 0.61 -9.30
N HIS A 342 11.97 -0.21 -8.92
CA HIS A 342 13.37 0.16 -9.11
C HIS A 342 13.73 0.24 -10.60
N GLN A 343 14.00 1.45 -11.07
CA GLN A 343 14.34 1.77 -12.47
C GLN A 343 15.56 0.98 -12.99
N SER A 344 16.51 0.70 -12.09
CA SER A 344 17.71 -0.08 -12.38
C SER A 344 17.41 -1.50 -12.85
N LEU A 345 16.26 -2.07 -12.47
CA LEU A 345 15.82 -3.41 -12.88
C LEU A 345 15.16 -3.42 -14.27
N ARG A 346 14.92 -2.25 -14.88
CA ARG A 346 14.29 -2.08 -16.20
C ARG A 346 15.28 -1.55 -17.25
N ASN A 347 16.58 -1.76 -17.05
CA ASN A 347 17.66 -1.28 -17.92
C ASN A 347 17.64 0.25 -18.17
N GLN A 348 17.26 1.03 -17.17
CA GLN A 348 17.32 2.50 -17.23
C GLN A 348 18.40 3.00 -16.27
N TYR A 349 19.60 3.25 -16.79
CA TYR A 349 20.71 3.75 -15.98
C TYR A 349 20.77 5.28 -16.00
N HIS A 350 20.89 5.87 -14.81
CA HIS A 350 21.12 7.31 -14.66
C HIS A 350 22.50 7.52 -14.03
N PHE A 351 23.41 8.13 -14.76
CA PHE A 351 24.76 8.43 -14.26
C PHE A 351 24.67 9.45 -13.12
N ARG A 352 25.05 9.02 -11.91
CA ARG A 352 25.06 9.88 -10.71
C ARG A 352 26.38 10.63 -10.55
N ASN A 353 27.47 10.05 -11.03
CA ASN A 353 28.79 10.70 -11.09
C ASN A 353 28.98 11.29 -12.49
N ARG A 354 29.18 12.61 -12.57
CA ARG A 354 29.31 13.35 -13.83
C ARG A 354 30.54 12.95 -14.63
N GLU A 355 31.66 12.70 -13.97
CA GLU A 355 32.93 12.33 -14.62
C GLU A 355 32.89 10.89 -15.15
N LEU A 356 32.38 9.96 -14.33
CA LEU A 356 32.16 8.57 -14.76
C LEU A 356 31.10 8.50 -15.86
N GLY A 357 30.04 9.31 -15.76
CA GLY A 357 28.99 9.39 -16.77
C GLY A 357 29.50 9.90 -18.11
N ALA A 358 30.33 10.96 -18.12
CA ALA A 358 30.94 11.46 -19.34
C ALA A 358 31.88 10.42 -19.99
N ARG A 359 32.67 9.71 -19.19
CA ARG A 359 33.54 8.63 -19.68
C ARG A 359 32.74 7.46 -20.26
N LEU A 360 31.71 6.99 -19.56
CA LEU A 360 30.88 5.88 -20.02
C LEU A 360 30.06 6.26 -21.25
N LEU A 361 29.55 7.50 -21.34
CA LEU A 361 28.92 8.02 -22.55
C LEU A 361 29.90 8.03 -23.74
N SER A 362 31.15 8.46 -23.53
CA SER A 362 32.18 8.44 -24.59
C SER A 362 32.57 7.03 -25.07
N MET A 363 32.33 5.99 -24.24
CA MET A 363 32.52 4.59 -24.61
C MET A 363 31.31 3.99 -25.35
N ILE A 364 30.13 4.64 -25.23
CA ILE A 364 28.90 4.25 -25.93
C ILE A 364 28.81 4.93 -27.30
N ASP A 365 29.39 6.13 -27.45
CA ASP A 365 29.38 6.96 -28.67
C ASP A 365 30.27 6.46 -29.83
N THR A 366 30.83 5.25 -29.78
CA THR A 366 31.73 4.74 -30.84
C THR A 366 31.08 3.76 -31.81
N ARG A 367 29.83 3.99 -32.23
CA ARG A 367 29.24 3.37 -33.45
C ARG A 367 28.18 4.26 -34.08
N ASP A 368 28.63 5.22 -34.88
CA ASP A 368 28.00 5.60 -36.15
C ASP A 368 29.12 6.16 -37.03
N ASP A 369 29.53 5.34 -38.00
CA ASP A 369 30.30 5.64 -39.23
C ASP A 369 31.26 4.48 -39.56
N GLN A 370 30.70 3.42 -40.13
CA GLN A 370 31.30 2.65 -41.23
C GLN A 370 30.22 1.85 -41.99
#